data_AF-A0A0R0FC59-F1
#
_entry.id   AF-A0A0R0FC59-F1
#
_cell.length_a   1.000
_cell.length_b   1.000
_cell.length_c   1.000
_cell.angle_alpha   90.00
_cell.angle_beta   90.00
_cell.angle_gamma   90.00
#
_symmetry.space_group_name_H-M   'P 1'
#
loop_
_entity.id
_entity.type
_entity.pdbx_description
1 polymer ?
#
loop_
_entity_poly.entity_id
_entity_poly.type
_entity_poly.pdbx_seq_one_letter_code
_entity_poly.pdbx_strand_id
1 'polypeptide(L)'
;MAEISDSPSTSKSAEENTQTQTPESDLKTTRNTKPGVKRLIISVTVLFSFILGFPLLWKSIEIYRAPLPFDRIDAFSSQIESKPLSFPCHFQAIFIGFDFDFKVSHDDVGAAIARKMSDLSHGGGCGGCGGNYSVAVAVDRGDINAFDFGEKLRGSDEDADELVKSVVSEYGGGNAYSVVVVNEEGEVRSVVGKYRHAWIVGRVEEEEAVLHVAEVFVKVFVNGGDVEGSVRSEFMPVGADGRIVLSFSLLNADPRDWIYDWNFREIDETLLRPVIEALQPIANITVESQVLYHTPKSSFSYWDDKHGSHMFRTEDLPFFVNSNEWHLDTSVAAGGRSKVLQLVVYIPSAKECPLQLELPNGEISKTNGFISPMWGGVVVWNPQSCIKDFESMDPVRHTISPQDLLKLFEVLMGQLRQLLGLKSDNLYVGESGTSILLGSERGFTEW
;
A
#
# COMPACT_ATOMS: atom_id res chain seq x y z
N MET A 1 -1.64 -19.11 26.44
CA MET A 1 -1.32 -19.61 27.79
C MET A 1 -0.65 -20.97 27.62
N ALA A 2 0.68 -20.97 27.50
CA ALA A 2 1.50 -22.17 27.43
C ALA A 2 2.67 -21.93 28.38
N GLU A 3 2.80 -22.81 29.36
CA GLU A 3 3.81 -22.75 30.41
C GLU A 3 5.16 -23.27 29.93
N ILE A 4 6.17 -22.68 30.56
CA ILE A 4 7.61 -22.84 30.43
C ILE A 4 8.03 -24.28 30.73
N SER A 5 8.80 -24.86 29.81
CA SER A 5 9.59 -26.07 30.05
C SER A 5 10.97 -25.66 30.54
N ASP A 6 11.34 -26.04 31.77
CA ASP A 6 12.73 -26.05 32.20
C ASP A 6 13.23 -27.48 32.37
N SER A 7 14.42 -27.71 31.82
CA SER A 7 15.15 -28.98 31.71
C SER A 7 15.85 -29.33 33.02
N PRO A 8 16.07 -30.60 33.36
CA PRO A 8 16.82 -30.96 34.55
C PRO A 8 18.32 -31.07 34.26
N SER A 9 19.15 -30.39 35.08
CA SER A 9 20.57 -30.67 35.21
C SER A 9 20.78 -31.68 36.35
N THR A 10 21.35 -32.83 36.02
CA THR A 10 21.77 -33.88 36.96
C THR A 10 23.13 -33.57 37.57
N SER A 11 23.24 -33.62 38.91
CA SER A 11 24.51 -33.81 39.62
C SER A 11 24.39 -34.88 40.73
N LYS A 12 25.15 -35.97 40.49
CA LYS A 12 25.83 -36.93 41.40
C LYS A 12 25.25 -37.28 42.79
N SER A 13 24.80 -38.53 42.87
CA SER A 13 25.19 -39.62 43.81
C SER A 13 25.88 -39.28 45.14
N ALA A 14 25.21 -39.67 46.24
CA ALA A 14 25.85 -40.28 47.41
C ALA A 14 24.90 -41.33 48.02
N GLU A 15 25.44 -42.51 48.24
CA GLU A 15 24.78 -43.71 48.77
C GLU A 15 24.43 -43.56 50.25
N GLU A 16 23.28 -44.09 50.68
CA GLU A 16 23.24 -44.84 51.93
C GLU A 16 22.13 -45.90 51.92
N ASN A 17 22.56 -47.12 52.24
CA ASN A 17 21.85 -48.39 52.40
C ASN A 17 20.39 -48.31 52.87
N THR A 18 19.53 -49.16 52.29
CA THR A 18 18.96 -50.33 53.00
C THR A 18 18.32 -51.28 52.00
N GLN A 19 18.65 -52.57 52.15
CA GLN A 19 18.13 -53.72 51.42
C GLN A 19 16.61 -53.63 51.17
N THR A 20 16.16 -53.82 49.94
CA THR A 20 14.86 -54.45 49.71
C THR A 20 14.88 -55.26 48.42
N GLN A 21 14.41 -56.49 48.58
CA GLN A 21 14.26 -57.56 47.62
C GLN A 21 13.69 -57.08 46.28
N THR A 22 14.24 -57.62 45.20
CA THR A 22 13.54 -57.74 43.91
C THR A 22 12.23 -58.51 44.12
N PRO A 23 11.08 -58.02 43.63
CA PRO A 23 10.07 -58.89 43.09
C PRO A 23 10.26 -58.92 41.58
N GLU A 24 10.41 -60.15 41.08
CA GLU A 24 10.19 -60.54 39.69
C GLU A 24 8.96 -59.82 39.11
N SER A 25 9.05 -59.49 37.82
CA SER A 25 7.91 -59.02 37.03
C SER A 25 6.78 -60.03 37.08
N ASP A 26 5.79 -59.78 37.93
CA ASP A 26 4.53 -60.50 37.93
C ASP A 26 3.65 -59.92 36.80
N LEU A 27 3.71 -60.58 35.64
CA LEU A 27 2.87 -60.35 34.47
C LEU A 27 1.40 -60.77 34.71
N LYS A 28 0.89 -60.69 35.95
CA LYS A 28 -0.41 -61.22 36.38
C LYS A 28 -1.17 -60.28 37.32
N THR A 29 -1.42 -59.04 36.91
CA THR A 29 -2.53 -58.25 37.50
C THR A 29 -3.22 -57.34 36.47
N THR A 30 -3.50 -57.81 35.26
CA THR A 30 -4.69 -57.33 34.55
C THR A 30 -5.90 -57.79 35.34
N ARG A 31 -6.47 -56.88 36.13
CA ARG A 31 -7.70 -57.11 36.90
C ARG A 31 -8.85 -57.47 35.94
N ASN A 32 -9.08 -58.76 35.73
CA ASN A 32 -10.26 -59.31 35.05
C ASN A 32 -11.52 -59.30 35.93
N THR A 33 -11.61 -58.40 36.90
CA THR A 33 -12.77 -58.27 37.80
C THR A 33 -13.72 -57.22 37.27
N LYS A 34 -14.98 -57.61 37.01
CA LYS A 34 -16.06 -56.71 36.58
C LYS A 34 -16.07 -55.45 37.46
N PRO A 35 -16.16 -54.24 36.89
CA PRO A 35 -16.16 -53.01 37.66
C PRO A 35 -17.28 -53.07 38.69
N GLY A 36 -16.94 -52.84 39.96
CA GLY A 36 -17.93 -52.84 41.04
C GLY A 36 -19.00 -51.79 40.79
N VAL A 37 -20.25 -52.11 41.10
CA VAL A 37 -21.46 -51.31 40.81
C VAL A 37 -21.29 -49.83 41.18
N LYS A 38 -20.59 -49.53 42.28
CA LYS A 38 -20.30 -48.14 42.73
C LYS A 38 -19.49 -47.33 41.72
N ARG A 39 -18.47 -47.93 41.07
CA ARG A 39 -17.67 -47.24 40.04
C ARG A 39 -18.47 -47.02 38.76
N LEU A 40 -19.30 -47.99 38.39
CA LEU A 40 -20.20 -47.86 37.24
C LEU A 40 -21.21 -46.72 37.45
N ILE A 41 -21.79 -46.63 38.65
CA ILE A 41 -22.71 -45.53 39.02
C ILE A 41 -21.99 -44.18 38.91
N ILE A 42 -20.79 -44.03 39.48
CA ILE A 42 -20.05 -42.76 39.40
C ILE A 42 -19.73 -42.38 37.95
N SER A 43 -19.25 -43.32 37.13
CA SER A 43 -18.95 -43.06 35.72
C SER A 43 -20.20 -42.66 34.92
N VAL A 44 -21.34 -43.32 35.17
CA VAL A 44 -22.61 -42.98 34.52
C VAL A 44 -23.12 -41.61 34.97
N THR A 45 -23.01 -41.28 36.26
CA THR A 45 -23.44 -39.95 36.78
C THR A 45 -22.61 -38.82 36.20
N VAL A 46 -21.28 -38.98 36.10
CA VAL A 46 -20.39 -37.99 35.48
C VAL A 46 -20.71 -37.83 33.99
N LEU A 47 -20.86 -38.94 33.26
CA LEU A 47 -21.22 -38.90 31.85
C LEU A 47 -22.58 -38.20 31.64
N PHE A 48 -23.55 -38.48 32.50
CA PHE A 48 -24.86 -37.85 32.45
C PHE A 48 -24.78 -36.34 32.72
N SER A 49 -23.91 -35.88 33.63
CA SER A 49 -23.67 -34.45 33.84
C SER A 49 -23.03 -33.76 32.62
N PHE A 50 -22.14 -34.43 31.89
CA PHE A 50 -21.60 -33.89 30.64
C PHE A 50 -22.67 -33.83 29.54
N ILE A 51 -23.51 -34.86 29.41
CA ILE A 51 -24.60 -34.88 28.42
C ILE A 51 -25.64 -33.78 28.70
N LEU A 52 -25.98 -33.54 29.98
CA LEU A 52 -26.86 -32.45 30.39
C LEU A 52 -26.23 -31.07 30.25
N GLY A 53 -24.92 -30.95 30.51
CA GLY A 53 -24.17 -29.71 30.37
C GLY A 53 -23.83 -29.35 28.93
N PHE A 54 -23.78 -30.32 28.02
CA PHE A 54 -23.37 -30.12 26.63
C PHE A 54 -24.28 -29.14 25.86
N PRO A 55 -25.63 -29.20 25.93
CA PRO A 55 -26.50 -28.21 25.29
C PRO A 55 -26.27 -26.78 25.80
N LEU A 56 -26.05 -26.61 27.10
CA LEU A 56 -25.74 -25.32 27.72
C LEU A 56 -24.36 -24.82 27.27
N LEU A 57 -23.37 -25.69 27.28
CA LEU A 57 -22.01 -25.36 26.84
C LEU A 57 -22.03 -24.99 25.35
N TRP A 58 -22.67 -25.78 24.50
CA TRP A 58 -22.87 -25.51 23.07
C TRP A 58 -23.56 -24.16 22.85
N LYS A 59 -24.61 -23.85 23.63
CA LYS A 59 -25.31 -22.56 23.51
C LYS A 59 -24.46 -21.39 24.01
N SER A 60 -23.64 -21.59 25.04
CA SER A 60 -22.75 -20.56 25.59
C SER A 60 -21.56 -20.22 24.70
N ILE A 61 -21.11 -21.17 23.86
CA ILE A 61 -20.06 -20.97 22.87
C ILE A 61 -20.61 -20.67 21.46
N GLU A 62 -21.93 -20.59 21.30
CA GLU A 62 -22.54 -20.26 20.02
C GLU A 62 -22.27 -18.80 19.69
N ILE A 63 -21.28 -18.58 18.82
CA ILE A 63 -21.03 -17.27 18.24
C ILE A 63 -22.04 -17.08 17.12
N TYR A 64 -23.06 -16.25 17.35
CA TYR A 64 -23.96 -15.82 16.29
C TYR A 64 -23.16 -15.00 15.27
N ARG A 65 -23.00 -15.54 14.07
CA ARG A 65 -22.50 -14.82 12.90
C ARG A 65 -23.69 -14.54 12.02
N ALA A 66 -23.98 -13.27 11.74
CA ALA A 66 -25.03 -12.92 10.81
C ALA A 66 -24.75 -13.60 9.45
N PRO A 67 -25.72 -14.33 8.87
CA PRO A 67 -25.52 -14.94 7.57
C PRO A 67 -25.28 -13.85 6.53
N LEU A 68 -24.12 -13.89 5.88
CA LEU A 68 -23.83 -13.03 4.73
C LEU A 68 -24.75 -13.46 3.56
N PRO A 69 -25.43 -12.52 2.89
CA PRO A 69 -26.34 -12.84 1.81
C PRO A 69 -25.57 -13.12 0.50
N PHE A 70 -24.83 -14.23 0.45
CA PHE A 70 -23.98 -14.60 -0.69
C PHE A 70 -24.74 -14.56 -2.02
N ASP A 71 -25.94 -15.13 -2.09
CA ASP A 71 -26.77 -15.09 -3.30
C ASP A 71 -27.04 -13.66 -3.81
N ARG A 72 -27.21 -12.68 -2.89
CA ARG A 72 -27.40 -11.28 -3.28
C ARG A 72 -26.10 -10.63 -3.72
N ILE A 73 -24.98 -10.97 -3.06
CA ILE A 73 -23.65 -10.48 -3.42
C ILE A 73 -23.29 -10.97 -4.82
N ASP A 74 -23.49 -12.26 -5.08
CA ASP A 74 -23.20 -12.89 -6.38
C ASP A 74 -24.13 -12.36 -7.47
N ALA A 75 -25.42 -12.19 -7.19
CA ALA A 75 -26.36 -11.57 -8.12
C ALA A 75 -26.00 -10.12 -8.44
N PHE A 76 -25.52 -9.36 -7.43
CA PHE A 76 -25.09 -7.98 -7.61
C PHE A 76 -23.76 -7.89 -8.39
N SER A 77 -22.79 -8.77 -8.09
CA SER A 77 -21.54 -8.89 -8.85
C SER A 77 -21.84 -9.20 -10.31
N SER A 78 -22.68 -10.22 -10.56
CA SER A 78 -23.11 -10.60 -11.90
C SER A 78 -23.82 -9.45 -12.63
N GLN A 79 -24.60 -8.64 -11.90
CA GLN A 79 -25.26 -7.46 -12.48
C GLN A 79 -24.26 -6.38 -12.90
N ILE A 80 -23.25 -6.09 -12.07
CA ILE A 80 -22.18 -5.13 -12.38
C ILE A 80 -21.34 -5.63 -13.56
N GLU A 81 -20.98 -6.91 -13.58
CA GLU A 81 -20.24 -7.52 -14.69
C GLU A 81 -21.03 -7.47 -16.00
N SER A 82 -22.37 -7.65 -15.94
CA SER A 82 -23.23 -7.58 -17.13
C SER A 82 -23.44 -6.16 -17.67
N LYS A 83 -23.31 -5.14 -16.81
CA LYS A 83 -23.50 -3.72 -17.14
C LYS A 83 -22.42 -2.91 -16.43
N PRO A 84 -21.17 -2.94 -16.93
CA PRO A 84 -20.10 -2.18 -16.32
C PRO A 84 -20.46 -0.70 -16.31
N LEU A 85 -20.14 -0.03 -15.20
CA LEU A 85 -20.22 1.42 -15.13
C LEU A 85 -19.16 1.99 -16.07
N SER A 86 -19.61 2.56 -17.19
CA SER A 86 -18.77 3.27 -18.16
C SER A 86 -18.92 4.77 -17.97
N PHE A 87 -17.83 5.48 -17.73
CA PHE A 87 -17.83 6.94 -17.74
C PHE A 87 -17.63 7.47 -19.17
N PRO A 88 -18.39 8.50 -19.59
CA PRO A 88 -18.11 9.16 -20.86
C PRO A 88 -16.79 9.92 -20.75
N CYS A 89 -15.79 9.52 -21.53
CA CYS A 89 -14.47 10.15 -21.50
C CYS A 89 -14.29 11.03 -22.73
N HIS A 90 -14.06 12.32 -22.50
CA HIS A 90 -13.83 13.30 -23.56
C HIS A 90 -12.36 13.71 -23.60
N PHE A 91 -11.75 13.55 -24.76
CA PHE A 91 -10.36 13.83 -25.04
C PHE A 91 -10.24 14.83 -26.18
N GLN A 92 -9.15 15.59 -26.19
CA GLN A 92 -8.86 16.56 -27.25
C GLN A 92 -7.46 16.35 -27.80
N ALA A 93 -7.34 16.21 -29.12
CA ALA A 93 -6.06 16.18 -29.80
C ALA A 93 -5.87 17.47 -30.60
N ILE A 94 -4.73 18.13 -30.44
CA ILE A 94 -4.37 19.36 -31.15
C ILE A 94 -3.12 19.07 -31.98
N PHE A 95 -3.21 19.26 -33.29
CA PHE A 95 -2.11 19.03 -34.21
C PHE A 95 -1.59 20.37 -34.76
N ILE A 96 -0.28 20.60 -34.65
CA ILE A 96 0.41 21.82 -35.11
C ILE A 96 1.51 21.43 -36.09
N GLY A 97 1.57 22.09 -37.25
CA GLY A 97 2.56 21.77 -38.29
C GLY A 97 2.24 20.53 -39.13
N PHE A 98 0.99 20.05 -39.10
CA PHE A 98 0.49 18.97 -39.95
C PHE A 98 -0.33 19.53 -41.09
N ASP A 99 -0.08 19.05 -42.32
CA ASP A 99 -0.90 19.35 -43.49
C ASP A 99 -1.77 18.13 -43.79
N PHE A 100 -2.80 17.92 -42.97
CA PHE A 100 -3.78 16.87 -43.25
C PHE A 100 -4.42 17.19 -44.60
N ASP A 101 -4.17 16.33 -45.58
CA ASP A 101 -4.70 16.44 -46.94
C ASP A 101 -6.20 16.83 -46.87
N PHE A 102 -6.63 17.85 -47.62
CA PHE A 102 -8.00 18.44 -47.63
C PHE A 102 -9.17 17.43 -47.79
N LYS A 103 -8.88 16.15 -47.98
CA LYS A 103 -9.81 15.02 -48.10
C LYS A 103 -10.13 14.32 -46.77
N VAL A 104 -9.29 14.47 -45.74
CA VAL A 104 -9.49 13.82 -44.44
C VAL A 104 -10.23 14.80 -43.53
N SER A 105 -11.46 14.47 -43.13
CA SER A 105 -12.20 15.29 -42.17
C SER A 105 -11.51 15.23 -40.81
N HIS A 106 -11.58 16.29 -40.00
CA HIS A 106 -11.14 16.25 -38.60
C HIS A 106 -11.82 15.09 -37.85
N ASP A 107 -13.04 14.74 -38.25
CA ASP A 107 -13.80 13.60 -37.75
C ASP A 107 -13.14 12.24 -38.06
N ASP A 108 -12.45 12.13 -39.21
CA ASP A 108 -11.78 10.89 -39.62
C ASP A 108 -10.53 10.63 -38.77
N VAL A 109 -9.76 11.68 -38.45
CA VAL A 109 -8.61 11.61 -37.54
C VAL A 109 -9.08 11.27 -36.12
N GLY A 110 -10.14 11.94 -35.63
CA GLY A 110 -10.73 11.64 -34.33
C GLY A 110 -11.24 10.19 -34.23
N ALA A 111 -11.87 9.68 -35.29
CA ALA A 111 -12.30 8.30 -35.37
C ALA A 111 -11.13 7.30 -35.43
N ALA A 112 -10.02 7.66 -36.10
CA ALA A 112 -8.81 6.84 -36.13
C ALA A 112 -8.17 6.73 -34.74
N ILE A 113 -8.06 7.85 -34.02
CA ILE A 113 -7.58 7.87 -32.62
C ILE A 113 -8.49 7.01 -31.74
N ALA A 114 -9.82 7.22 -31.77
CA ALA A 114 -10.77 6.46 -30.96
C ALA A 114 -10.73 4.95 -31.24
N ARG A 115 -10.50 4.55 -32.51
CA ARG A 115 -10.30 3.15 -32.89
C ARG A 115 -9.03 2.58 -32.25
N LYS A 116 -7.90 3.29 -32.35
CA LYS A 116 -6.64 2.88 -31.71
C LYS A 116 -6.75 2.82 -30.19
N MET A 117 -7.46 3.75 -29.57
CA MET A 117 -7.74 3.71 -28.13
C MET A 117 -8.51 2.45 -27.74
N SER A 118 -9.46 2.02 -28.58
CA SER A 118 -10.22 0.80 -28.34
C SER A 118 -9.34 -0.46 -28.47
N ASP A 119 -8.41 -0.48 -29.43
CA ASP A 119 -7.46 -1.59 -29.60
C ASP A 119 -6.49 -1.70 -28.40
N LEU A 120 -6.05 -0.57 -27.84
CA LEU A 120 -5.16 -0.50 -26.69
C LEU A 120 -5.85 -0.79 -25.34
N SER A 121 -7.18 -0.74 -25.32
CA SER A 121 -8.01 -1.00 -24.14
C SER A 121 -8.20 -2.52 -23.97
N HIS A 122 -7.51 -3.11 -22.99
CA HIS A 122 -7.64 -4.54 -22.70
C HIS A 122 -8.66 -4.76 -21.58
N GLY A 123 -9.93 -4.91 -21.97
CA GLY A 123 -11.02 -5.29 -21.08
C GLY A 123 -11.56 -4.14 -20.22
N GLY A 124 -12.87 -3.89 -20.34
CA GLY A 124 -13.56 -2.86 -19.58
C GLY A 124 -13.65 -3.20 -18.10
N GLY A 125 -12.64 -2.82 -17.32
CA GLY A 125 -12.74 -2.76 -15.87
C GLY A 125 -13.90 -1.85 -15.45
N CYS A 126 -14.63 -2.26 -14.42
CA CYS A 126 -15.69 -1.44 -13.84
C CYS A 126 -15.13 -0.09 -13.39
N GLY A 127 -15.71 1.02 -13.85
CA GLY A 127 -15.27 2.37 -13.50
C GLY A 127 -14.29 3.04 -14.47
N GLY A 128 -13.97 2.40 -15.60
CA GLY A 128 -13.24 3.02 -16.70
C GLY A 128 -14.13 3.64 -17.77
N CYS A 129 -13.54 4.05 -18.89
CA CYS A 129 -14.29 4.61 -20.03
C CYS A 129 -15.08 3.55 -20.83
N GLY A 130 -14.77 2.26 -20.66
CA GLY A 130 -15.52 1.16 -21.29
C GLY A 130 -15.61 1.21 -22.82
N GLY A 131 -14.62 1.80 -23.49
CA GLY A 131 -14.65 2.02 -24.95
C GLY A 131 -15.50 3.21 -25.41
N ASN A 132 -16.18 3.92 -24.49
CA ASN A 132 -17.00 5.08 -24.81
C ASN A 132 -16.16 6.37 -24.81
N TYR A 133 -15.29 6.46 -25.82
CA TYR A 133 -14.37 7.58 -26.02
C TYR A 133 -14.97 8.61 -27.00
N SER A 134 -14.88 9.88 -26.65
CA SER A 134 -15.14 11.00 -27.55
C SER A 134 -13.85 11.79 -27.73
N VAL A 135 -13.36 11.88 -28.97
CA VAL A 135 -12.11 12.59 -29.30
C VAL A 135 -12.45 13.79 -30.18
N ALA A 136 -12.21 14.99 -29.68
CA ALA A 136 -12.25 16.23 -30.47
C ALA A 136 -10.87 16.49 -31.08
N VAL A 137 -10.83 16.83 -32.37
CA VAL A 137 -9.57 17.13 -33.07
C VAL A 137 -9.55 18.57 -33.53
N ALA A 138 -8.51 19.30 -33.14
CA ALA A 138 -8.18 20.62 -33.65
C ALA A 138 -6.87 20.54 -34.44
N VAL A 139 -6.83 21.22 -35.58
CA VAL A 139 -5.63 21.34 -36.41
C VAL A 139 -5.33 22.81 -36.56
N ASP A 140 -4.15 23.23 -36.11
CA ASP A 140 -3.67 24.60 -36.30
C ASP A 140 -3.37 24.83 -37.78
N ARG A 141 -3.91 25.92 -38.33
CA ARG A 141 -3.79 26.25 -39.76
C ARG A 141 -2.71 27.29 -40.04
N GLY A 142 -1.74 27.43 -39.14
CA GLY A 142 -0.62 28.37 -39.25
C GLY A 142 -0.76 29.63 -38.40
N ASP A 143 -1.66 29.63 -37.41
CA ASP A 143 -1.71 30.69 -36.39
C ASP A 143 -0.53 30.54 -35.42
N ILE A 144 -0.05 29.30 -35.22
CA ILE A 144 1.13 28.98 -34.42
C ILE A 144 2.26 28.52 -35.35
N ASN A 145 3.42 29.17 -35.24
CA ASN A 145 4.63 28.71 -35.95
C ASN A 145 5.19 27.45 -35.27
N ALA A 146 5.03 26.30 -35.92
CA ALA A 146 5.43 24.99 -35.39
C ALA A 146 6.90 24.94 -34.94
N PHE A 147 7.81 25.60 -35.67
CA PHE A 147 9.24 25.59 -35.35
C PHE A 147 9.57 26.41 -34.09
N ASP A 148 9.06 27.65 -33.99
CA ASP A 148 9.29 28.49 -32.80
C ASP A 148 8.59 27.91 -31.56
N PHE A 149 7.43 27.29 -31.77
CA PHE A 149 6.69 26.64 -30.70
C PHE A 149 7.41 25.38 -30.21
N GLY A 150 7.85 24.50 -31.11
CA GLY A 150 8.55 23.28 -30.74
C GLY A 150 9.92 23.53 -30.11
N GLU A 151 10.66 24.56 -30.55
CA GLU A 151 11.91 24.98 -29.89
C GLU A 151 11.67 25.35 -28.42
N LYS A 152 10.58 26.07 -28.12
CA LYS A 152 10.18 26.41 -26.74
C LYS A 152 9.81 25.17 -25.92
N LEU A 153 9.13 24.20 -26.53
CA LEU A 153 8.77 22.93 -25.88
C LEU A 153 9.96 22.03 -25.56
N ARG A 154 11.11 22.23 -26.23
CA ARG A 154 12.37 21.54 -25.94
C ARG A 154 13.21 22.20 -24.85
N GLY A 155 12.82 23.40 -24.41
CA GLY A 155 13.51 24.17 -23.38
C GLY A 155 13.27 23.61 -21.97
N SER A 156 12.80 24.47 -21.07
CA SER A 156 12.40 24.08 -19.71
C SER A 156 11.04 23.39 -19.74
N ASP A 157 10.92 22.22 -19.14
CA ASP A 157 9.65 21.47 -19.07
C ASP A 157 8.58 22.26 -18.31
N GLU A 158 8.96 23.05 -17.30
CA GLU A 158 8.05 23.93 -16.56
C GLU A 158 7.50 25.07 -17.42
N ASP A 159 8.35 25.69 -18.24
CA ASP A 159 7.93 26.79 -19.12
C ASP A 159 7.06 26.24 -20.28
N ALA A 160 7.38 25.04 -20.76
CA ALA A 160 6.61 24.34 -21.76
C ALA A 160 5.20 23.96 -21.26
N ASP A 161 5.07 23.48 -20.02
CA ASP A 161 3.79 23.12 -19.39
C ASP A 161 2.83 24.33 -19.31
N GLU A 162 3.33 25.51 -18.93
CA GLU A 162 2.52 26.74 -18.92
C GLU A 162 2.14 27.22 -20.34
N LEU A 163 3.05 27.07 -21.30
CA LEU A 163 2.80 27.42 -22.69
C LEU A 163 1.73 26.51 -23.32
N VAL A 164 1.80 25.20 -23.08
CA VAL A 164 0.80 24.25 -23.59
C VAL A 164 -0.55 24.49 -22.94
N LYS A 165 -0.59 24.80 -21.64
CA LYS A 165 -1.82 25.19 -20.93
C LYS A 165 -2.52 26.38 -21.58
N SER A 166 -1.79 27.42 -22.00
CA SER A 166 -2.39 28.56 -22.68
C SER A 166 -2.99 28.17 -24.02
N VAL A 167 -2.29 27.36 -24.82
CA VAL A 167 -2.77 26.88 -26.12
C VAL A 167 -4.02 26.01 -25.97
N VAL A 168 -4.00 25.03 -25.07
CA VAL A 168 -5.16 24.16 -24.80
C VAL A 168 -6.39 24.99 -24.38
N SER A 169 -6.18 26.07 -23.62
CA SER A 169 -7.26 26.96 -23.19
C SER A 169 -7.88 27.74 -24.36
N GLU A 170 -7.09 28.17 -25.35
CA GLU A 170 -7.57 28.86 -26.56
C GLU A 170 -8.47 27.96 -27.41
N TYR A 171 -8.13 26.67 -27.50
CA TYR A 171 -8.92 25.66 -28.21
C TYR A 171 -10.12 25.12 -27.40
N GLY A 172 -10.53 25.81 -26.32
CA GLY A 172 -11.69 25.45 -25.50
C GLY A 172 -11.49 24.22 -24.61
N GLY A 173 -10.24 23.78 -24.45
CA GLY A 173 -9.85 22.54 -23.76
C GLY A 173 -9.52 22.69 -22.28
N GLY A 174 -9.77 23.86 -21.65
CA GLY A 174 -9.26 24.17 -20.31
C GLY A 174 -9.62 23.18 -19.18
N ASN A 175 -10.60 22.28 -19.39
CA ASN A 175 -10.96 21.21 -18.45
C ASN A 175 -10.87 19.79 -19.07
N ALA A 176 -10.51 19.66 -20.34
CA ALA A 176 -10.43 18.39 -21.06
C ALA A 176 -9.03 17.78 -20.97
N TYR A 177 -8.95 16.46 -21.18
CA TYR A 177 -7.68 15.75 -21.30
C TYR A 177 -7.13 15.96 -22.70
N SER A 178 -6.03 16.71 -22.82
CA SER A 178 -5.56 17.18 -24.13
C SER A 178 -4.16 16.70 -24.49
N VAL A 179 -3.93 16.33 -25.76
CA VAL A 179 -2.58 16.03 -26.27
C VAL A 179 -2.28 16.97 -27.43
N VAL A 180 -1.17 17.69 -27.34
CA VAL A 180 -0.67 18.59 -28.38
C VAL A 180 0.47 17.90 -29.14
N VAL A 181 0.33 17.74 -30.45
CA VAL A 181 1.36 17.16 -31.30
C VAL A 181 1.93 18.26 -32.20
N VAL A 182 3.24 18.48 -32.11
CA VAL A 182 3.96 19.49 -32.87
C VAL A 182 4.94 18.80 -33.80
N ASN A 183 4.67 18.88 -35.10
CA ASN A 183 5.55 18.34 -36.13
C ASN A 183 6.68 19.35 -36.41
N GLU A 184 7.91 19.00 -36.01
CA GLU A 184 9.10 19.79 -36.30
C GLU A 184 10.31 18.88 -36.60
N GLU A 185 11.41 19.44 -37.09
CA GLU A 185 12.65 18.69 -37.22
C GLU A 185 13.27 18.37 -35.84
N GLY A 186 13.44 17.08 -35.53
CA GLY A 186 14.17 16.64 -34.34
C GLY A 186 13.71 15.27 -33.82
N GLU A 187 14.40 14.78 -32.78
CA GLU A 187 14.02 13.55 -32.08
C GLU A 187 12.67 13.72 -31.37
N VAL A 188 11.84 12.68 -31.44
CA VAL A 188 10.51 12.67 -30.82
C VAL A 188 10.66 12.66 -29.31
N ARG A 189 10.09 13.67 -28.66
CA ARG A 189 10.02 13.82 -27.21
C ARG A 189 8.56 13.92 -26.80
N SER A 190 8.15 13.11 -25.83
CA SER A 190 6.81 13.12 -25.25
C SER A 190 6.88 13.48 -23.78
N VAL A 191 6.04 14.41 -23.36
CA VAL A 191 5.96 14.87 -21.96
C VAL A 191 4.50 15.02 -21.56
N VAL A 192 4.19 14.57 -20.36
CA VAL A 192 2.88 14.69 -19.72
C VAL A 192 2.97 15.78 -18.67
N GLY A 193 2.21 16.83 -18.89
CA GLY A 193 2.17 18.05 -18.09
C GLY A 193 1.35 17.92 -16.82
N LYS A 194 1.33 19.01 -16.05
CA LYS A 194 0.61 19.07 -14.76
C LYS A 194 -0.86 19.40 -14.95
N TYR A 195 -1.22 20.11 -16.02
CA TYR A 195 -2.57 20.65 -16.24
C TYR A 195 -3.41 19.80 -17.21
N ARG A 196 -3.52 18.51 -16.91
CA ARG A 196 -4.31 17.54 -17.68
C ARG A 196 -4.01 17.46 -19.18
N HIS A 197 -2.79 17.81 -19.57
CA HIS A 197 -2.38 17.80 -20.95
C HIS A 197 -1.03 17.12 -21.13
N ALA A 198 -0.71 16.78 -22.36
CA ALA A 198 0.60 16.29 -22.75
C ALA A 198 1.01 16.93 -24.08
N TRP A 199 2.30 16.96 -24.36
CA TRP A 199 2.81 17.38 -25.66
C TRP A 199 3.81 16.37 -26.22
N ILE A 200 3.81 16.29 -27.55
CA ILE A 200 4.71 15.49 -28.34
C ILE A 200 5.36 16.43 -29.35
N VAL A 201 6.68 16.51 -29.34
CA VAL A 201 7.46 17.38 -30.23
C VAL A 201 8.52 16.57 -30.96
N GLY A 202 8.60 16.76 -32.28
CA GLY A 202 9.59 16.11 -33.13
C GLY A 202 9.01 15.69 -34.47
N ARG A 203 9.80 14.99 -35.27
CA ARG A 203 9.38 14.56 -36.60
C ARG A 203 8.53 13.30 -36.48
N VAL A 204 7.23 13.43 -36.67
CA VAL A 204 6.26 12.34 -36.50
C VAL A 204 5.33 12.29 -37.71
N GLU A 205 5.19 11.10 -38.31
CA GLU A 205 4.24 10.88 -39.40
C GLU A 205 2.79 10.80 -38.85
N GLU A 206 1.78 11.06 -39.69
CA GLU A 206 0.38 11.15 -39.22
C GLU A 206 -0.11 9.88 -38.51
N GLU A 207 0.21 8.70 -39.04
CA GLU A 207 -0.19 7.42 -38.44
C GLU A 207 0.49 7.16 -37.09
N GLU A 208 1.76 7.56 -36.96
CA GLU A 208 2.53 7.45 -35.73
C GLU A 208 2.01 8.43 -34.67
N ALA A 209 1.68 9.67 -35.08
CA ALA A 209 1.09 10.66 -34.21
C ALA A 209 -0.26 10.21 -33.64
N VAL A 210 -1.12 9.63 -34.47
CA VAL A 210 -2.41 9.03 -34.04
C VAL A 210 -2.20 7.92 -33.02
N LEU A 211 -1.19 7.06 -33.23
CA LEU A 211 -0.86 5.99 -32.28
C LEU A 211 -0.35 6.57 -30.94
N HIS A 212 0.59 7.50 -30.99
CA HIS A 212 1.16 8.12 -29.80
C HIS A 212 0.09 8.82 -28.96
N VAL A 213 -0.80 9.58 -29.60
CA VAL A 213 -1.93 10.25 -28.94
C VAL A 213 -2.86 9.23 -28.28
N ALA A 214 -3.23 8.16 -28.99
CA ALA A 214 -4.09 7.11 -28.45
C ALA A 214 -3.44 6.39 -27.26
N GLU A 215 -2.12 6.15 -27.31
CA GLU A 215 -1.36 5.55 -26.23
C GLU A 215 -1.31 6.44 -24.99
N VAL A 216 -1.03 7.74 -25.14
CA VAL A 216 -1.06 8.69 -24.02
C VAL A 216 -2.45 8.74 -23.39
N PHE A 217 -3.51 8.82 -24.19
CA PHE A 217 -4.88 8.84 -23.67
C PHE A 217 -5.23 7.57 -22.89
N VAL A 218 -4.94 6.38 -23.42
CA VAL A 218 -5.36 5.14 -22.77
C VAL A 218 -4.38 4.72 -21.68
N LYS A 219 -3.10 4.57 -22.01
CA LYS A 219 -2.12 3.99 -21.09
C LYS A 219 -1.74 4.97 -19.98
N VAL A 220 -1.69 6.28 -20.27
CA VAL A 220 -1.33 7.28 -19.25
C VAL A 220 -2.56 7.89 -18.59
N PHE A 221 -3.46 8.53 -19.34
CA PHE A 221 -4.57 9.26 -18.72
C PHE A 221 -5.68 8.38 -18.14
N VAL A 222 -6.04 7.27 -18.82
CA VAL A 222 -7.07 6.35 -18.32
C VAL A 222 -6.50 5.33 -17.34
N ASN A 223 -5.31 4.77 -17.63
CA ASN A 223 -4.74 3.67 -16.83
C ASN A 223 -3.62 4.09 -15.87
N GLY A 224 -3.28 5.38 -15.78
CA GLY A 224 -2.27 5.89 -14.83
C GLY A 224 -0.85 5.38 -15.06
N GLY A 225 -0.51 4.93 -16.27
CA GLY A 225 0.78 4.32 -16.59
C GLY A 225 0.94 2.92 -15.97
N ASP A 226 -0.16 2.24 -15.64
CA ASP A 226 -0.09 0.88 -15.14
C ASP A 226 0.29 -0.11 -16.26
N VAL A 227 1.29 -0.94 -15.98
CA VAL A 227 1.81 -1.97 -16.89
C VAL A 227 1.53 -3.29 -16.20
N GLU A 228 0.90 -4.24 -16.91
CA GLU A 228 0.51 -5.55 -16.37
C GLU A 228 1.62 -6.16 -15.51
N GLY A 229 1.32 -6.37 -14.22
CA GLY A 229 2.26 -6.94 -13.24
C GLY A 229 2.80 -5.94 -12.20
N SER A 230 2.58 -4.64 -12.37
CA SER A 230 2.74 -3.67 -11.29
C SER A 230 1.63 -3.90 -10.25
N VAL A 231 2.00 -3.83 -8.97
CA VAL A 231 1.21 -4.17 -7.76
C VAL A 231 -0.29 -4.29 -8.02
N ARG A 232 -0.83 -5.52 -7.95
CA ARG A 232 -2.26 -5.81 -8.17
C ARG A 232 -3.13 -4.69 -7.57
N SER A 233 -3.92 -4.05 -8.44
CA SER A 233 -4.98 -3.05 -8.17
C SER A 233 -6.09 -3.53 -7.20
N GLU A 234 -5.85 -4.60 -6.44
CA GLU A 234 -6.76 -5.13 -5.42
C GLU A 234 -6.80 -4.23 -4.16
N PHE A 235 -5.96 -3.19 -4.09
CA PHE A 235 -5.87 -2.31 -2.94
C PHE A 235 -6.69 -1.05 -3.17
N MET A 236 -7.94 -1.05 -2.69
CA MET A 236 -8.71 0.18 -2.52
C MET A 236 -8.58 0.64 -1.07
N PRO A 237 -7.65 1.56 -0.76
CA PRO A 237 -7.49 2.09 0.59
C PRO A 237 -8.60 3.10 0.97
N VAL A 238 -9.58 3.33 0.09
CA VAL A 238 -10.70 4.25 0.32
C VAL A 238 -11.90 3.49 0.87
N GLY A 239 -12.46 3.97 1.98
CA GLY A 239 -13.73 3.46 2.50
C GLY A 239 -14.87 3.68 1.51
N ALA A 240 -15.95 2.90 1.63
CA ALA A 240 -17.14 3.07 0.79
C ALA A 240 -17.84 4.43 0.98
N ASP A 241 -17.51 5.14 2.06
CA ASP A 241 -17.93 6.51 2.37
C ASP A 241 -17.00 7.58 1.79
N GLY A 242 -15.99 7.19 0.99
CA GLY A 242 -15.00 8.09 0.42
C GLY A 242 -13.98 8.61 1.42
N ARG A 243 -13.87 8.00 2.61
CA ARG A 243 -12.98 8.47 3.69
C ARG A 243 -11.78 7.54 3.91
N ILE A 244 -10.64 8.15 4.20
CA ILE A 244 -9.41 7.47 4.63
C ILE A 244 -8.98 8.10 5.95
N VAL A 245 -8.63 7.27 6.92
CA VAL A 245 -7.97 7.70 8.16
C VAL A 245 -6.53 7.24 8.12
N LEU A 246 -5.58 8.18 8.09
CA LEU A 246 -4.16 7.89 8.26
C LEU A 246 -3.83 7.97 9.74
N SER A 247 -3.57 6.82 10.37
CA SER A 247 -3.25 6.73 11.79
C SER A 247 -1.75 6.51 11.96
N PHE A 248 -1.04 7.52 12.44
CA PHE A 248 0.39 7.46 12.70
C PHE A 248 0.66 7.08 14.15
N SER A 249 1.32 5.95 14.37
CA SER A 249 1.57 5.44 15.73
C SER A 249 3.05 5.26 15.99
N LEU A 250 3.57 5.91 17.04
CA LEU A 250 4.91 5.69 17.56
C LEU A 250 4.86 4.65 18.67
N LEU A 251 5.45 3.48 18.45
CA LEU A 251 5.39 2.34 19.34
C LEU A 251 6.71 2.18 20.09
N ASN A 252 6.67 2.39 21.41
CA ASN A 252 7.77 2.07 22.29
C ASN A 252 7.58 0.65 22.84
N ALA A 253 8.47 -0.28 22.46
CA ALA A 253 8.37 -1.68 22.87
C ALA A 253 8.46 -1.85 24.39
N ASP A 254 9.50 -1.28 25.01
CA ASP A 254 9.70 -1.32 26.47
C ASP A 254 10.13 0.07 27.02
N PRO A 255 9.20 0.81 27.64
CA PRO A 255 9.46 2.11 28.26
C PRO A 255 10.51 2.09 29.39
N ARG A 256 10.85 0.91 29.93
CA ARG A 256 11.90 0.77 30.95
C ARG A 256 13.29 0.99 30.38
N ASP A 257 13.46 0.68 29.09
CA ASP A 257 14.74 0.83 28.40
C ASP A 257 14.90 2.27 27.93
N TRP A 258 13.89 2.79 27.23
CA TRP A 258 13.84 4.16 26.75
C TRP A 258 12.42 4.57 26.38
N ILE A 259 12.18 5.88 26.42
CA ILE A 259 10.91 6.49 26.05
C ILE A 259 11.17 7.54 25.00
N TYR A 260 10.64 7.34 23.79
CA TYR A 260 10.70 8.30 22.71
C TYR A 260 9.33 8.90 22.41
N ASP A 261 9.36 10.18 22.07
CA ASP A 261 8.25 10.99 21.59
C ASP A 261 8.66 11.67 20.26
N TRP A 262 7.69 12.24 19.54
CA TRP A 262 7.92 12.90 18.25
C TRP A 262 7.17 14.23 18.15
N ASN A 263 7.75 15.21 17.46
CA ASN A 263 7.02 16.43 17.11
C ASN A 263 6.22 16.21 15.83
N PHE A 264 5.12 15.46 15.91
CA PHE A 264 4.31 15.11 14.74
C PHE A 264 3.71 16.35 14.05
N ARG A 265 3.42 17.43 14.80
CA ARG A 265 2.78 18.63 14.25
C ARG A 265 3.58 19.27 13.12
N GLU A 266 4.90 19.33 13.26
CA GLU A 266 5.77 19.92 12.26
C GLU A 266 5.71 19.13 10.95
N ILE A 267 5.66 17.80 11.03
CA ILE A 267 5.56 16.91 9.87
C ILE A 267 4.17 16.97 9.24
N ASP A 268 3.11 17.06 10.05
CA ASP A 268 1.75 17.24 9.56
C ASP A 268 1.64 18.50 8.68
N GLU A 269 2.17 19.61 9.17
CA GLU A 269 2.09 20.91 8.48
C GLU A 269 3.00 20.98 7.24
N THR A 270 4.22 20.43 7.32
CA THR A 270 5.22 20.60 6.25
C THR A 270 5.17 19.51 5.18
N LEU A 271 4.85 18.27 5.54
CA LEU A 271 4.95 17.13 4.64
C LEU A 271 3.60 16.50 4.32
N LEU A 272 2.75 16.26 5.31
CA LEU A 272 1.48 15.54 5.10
C LEU A 272 0.42 16.42 4.46
N ARG A 273 0.28 17.67 4.90
CA ARG A 273 -0.76 18.59 4.41
C ARG A 273 -0.73 18.81 2.89
N PRO A 274 0.42 19.06 2.24
CA PRO A 274 0.48 19.16 0.78
C PRO A 274 0.01 17.89 0.06
N VAL A 275 0.32 16.72 0.62
CA VAL A 275 -0.12 15.43 0.05
C VAL A 275 -1.62 15.23 0.22
N ILE A 276 -2.16 15.57 1.39
CA ILE A 276 -3.60 15.45 1.67
C ILE A 276 -4.40 16.39 0.77
N GLU A 277 -3.93 17.61 0.56
CA GLU A 277 -4.53 18.57 -0.37
C GLU A 277 -4.53 18.01 -1.81
N ALA A 278 -3.44 17.38 -2.23
CA ALA A 278 -3.35 16.76 -3.56
C ALA A 278 -4.28 15.55 -3.72
N LEU A 279 -4.52 14.78 -2.65
CA LEU A 279 -5.38 13.59 -2.67
C LEU A 279 -6.86 13.88 -2.37
N GLN A 280 -7.19 15.12 -2.02
CA GLN A 280 -8.53 15.59 -1.67
C GLN A 280 -9.61 15.32 -2.74
N PRO A 281 -9.30 15.32 -4.05
CA PRO A 281 -10.27 14.91 -5.08
C PRO A 281 -10.66 13.43 -5.05
N ILE A 282 -9.77 12.57 -4.53
CA ILE A 282 -9.94 11.11 -4.54
C ILE A 282 -10.61 10.64 -3.26
N ALA A 283 -10.22 11.20 -2.11
CA ALA A 283 -10.77 10.82 -0.82
C ALA A 283 -10.72 11.96 0.19
N ASN A 284 -11.65 11.91 1.16
CA ASN A 284 -11.58 12.74 2.34
C ASN A 284 -10.63 12.09 3.35
N ILE A 285 -9.43 12.64 3.46
CA ILE A 285 -8.36 12.10 4.31
C ILE A 285 -8.30 12.85 5.64
N THR A 286 -8.35 12.10 6.74
CA THR A 286 -8.14 12.62 8.09
C THR A 286 -6.88 12.00 8.68
N VAL A 287 -6.08 12.79 9.41
CA VAL A 287 -4.84 12.33 10.05
C VAL A 287 -5.03 12.27 11.56
N GLU A 288 -4.56 11.18 12.15
CA GLU A 288 -4.45 11.00 13.60
C GLU A 288 -3.01 10.62 13.95
N SER A 289 -2.55 11.04 15.11
CA SER A 289 -1.26 10.61 15.64
C SER A 289 -1.34 10.21 17.11
N GLN A 290 -0.57 9.19 17.48
CA GLN A 290 -0.48 8.69 18.84
C GLN A 290 0.90 8.16 19.18
N VAL A 291 1.19 8.10 20.48
CA VAL A 291 2.40 7.47 21.03
C VAL A 291 1.95 6.43 22.05
N LEU A 292 2.38 5.19 21.83
CA LEU A 292 2.02 4.05 22.66
C LEU A 292 3.26 3.43 23.31
N TYR A 293 3.01 2.77 24.42
CA TYR A 293 4.00 2.23 25.34
C TYR A 293 3.66 0.78 25.64
N HIS A 294 4.68 -0.03 25.98
CA HIS A 294 4.53 -1.46 26.24
C HIS A 294 3.96 -2.22 25.04
N THR A 295 4.57 -2.00 23.88
CA THR A 295 4.11 -2.55 22.60
C THR A 295 5.14 -3.52 22.02
N PRO A 296 5.46 -4.65 22.69
CA PRO A 296 6.40 -5.62 22.14
C PRO A 296 5.84 -6.24 20.86
N LYS A 297 6.71 -6.62 19.92
CA LYS A 297 6.31 -7.39 18.74
C LYS A 297 6.00 -8.84 19.14
N SER A 298 5.14 -9.52 18.37
CA SER A 298 4.68 -10.88 18.70
C SER A 298 5.67 -12.00 18.40
N SER A 299 6.59 -11.79 17.46
CA SER A 299 7.56 -12.79 16.97
C SER A 299 8.97 -12.41 17.39
N PHE A 300 9.85 -13.40 17.57
CA PHE A 300 11.24 -13.17 18.01
C PHE A 300 12.18 -12.93 16.84
N SER A 301 13.14 -12.03 17.04
CA SER A 301 14.28 -11.88 16.13
C SER A 301 15.39 -12.86 16.52
N TYR A 302 16.34 -13.10 15.62
CA TYR A 302 17.56 -13.86 15.93
C TYR A 302 18.78 -12.95 15.89
N TRP A 303 19.78 -13.23 16.71
CA TRP A 303 21.03 -12.48 16.69
C TRP A 303 21.92 -12.94 15.54
N ASP A 304 22.47 -12.01 14.78
CA ASP A 304 23.47 -12.28 13.74
C ASP A 304 24.83 -11.64 14.10
N ASP A 305 25.79 -12.49 14.42
CA ASP A 305 27.16 -12.08 14.80
C ASP A 305 27.89 -11.33 13.67
N LYS A 306 27.53 -11.55 12.40
CA LYS A 306 28.19 -10.88 11.27
C LYS A 306 27.87 -9.40 11.20
N HIS A 307 26.62 -9.06 11.48
CA HIS A 307 26.11 -7.70 11.37
C HIS A 307 25.98 -7.02 12.75
N GLY A 308 26.14 -7.76 13.84
CA GLY A 308 26.08 -7.25 15.21
C GLY A 308 24.70 -6.72 15.56
N SER A 309 23.66 -7.42 15.10
CA SER A 309 22.29 -6.92 15.12
C SER A 309 21.27 -8.06 15.20
N HIS A 310 20.09 -7.73 15.72
CA HIS A 310 18.94 -8.63 15.71
C HIS A 310 18.28 -8.58 14.35
N MET A 311 18.26 -9.71 13.65
CA MET A 311 17.67 -9.87 12.34
C MET A 311 16.23 -10.37 12.44
N PHE A 312 15.38 -9.84 11.57
CA PHE A 312 13.99 -10.24 11.45
C PHE A 312 13.68 -10.63 10.02
N ARG A 313 13.25 -11.88 9.82
CA ARG A 313 13.11 -12.49 8.50
C ARG A 313 11.85 -12.02 7.79
N THR A 314 11.89 -12.04 6.46
CA THR A 314 10.70 -11.77 5.64
C THR A 314 9.55 -12.75 5.94
N GLU A 315 9.85 -14.03 6.20
CA GLU A 315 8.84 -15.07 6.49
C GLU A 315 8.05 -14.80 7.79
N ASP A 316 8.64 -14.07 8.72
CA ASP A 316 8.05 -13.76 10.02
C ASP A 316 7.32 -12.40 10.04
N LEU A 317 7.44 -11.57 8.99
CA LEU A 317 6.80 -10.24 8.90
C LEU A 317 5.28 -10.26 9.12
N PRO A 318 4.52 -11.26 8.64
CA PRO A 318 3.10 -11.35 8.95
C PRO A 318 2.80 -11.43 10.45
N PHE A 319 3.74 -11.92 11.25
CA PHE A 319 3.64 -12.05 12.70
C PHE A 319 4.36 -10.93 13.45
N PHE A 320 4.82 -9.88 12.76
CA PHE A 320 5.40 -8.71 13.41
C PHE A 320 4.30 -7.88 14.10
N VAL A 321 3.16 -7.71 13.43
CA VAL A 321 2.03 -6.92 13.90
C VAL A 321 1.26 -7.66 14.99
N ASN A 322 1.23 -7.08 16.20
CA ASN A 322 0.46 -7.64 17.31
C ASN A 322 -0.80 -6.80 17.58
N SER A 323 -1.84 -6.98 16.77
CA SER A 323 -3.10 -6.22 16.90
C SER A 323 -3.82 -6.44 18.23
N ASN A 324 -3.55 -7.53 18.94
CA ASN A 324 -4.17 -7.82 20.23
C ASN A 324 -3.51 -7.06 21.38
N GLU A 325 -2.22 -6.75 21.30
CA GLU A 325 -1.46 -6.10 22.38
C GLU A 325 -1.18 -4.62 22.12
N TRP A 326 -1.09 -4.20 20.85
CA TRP A 326 -0.75 -2.81 20.55
C TRP A 326 -1.89 -1.83 20.78
N HIS A 327 -3.13 -2.31 20.94
CA HIS A 327 -4.31 -1.46 21.21
C HIS A 327 -4.32 -0.20 20.35
N LEU A 328 -4.15 -0.35 19.04
CA LEU A 328 -4.17 0.75 18.07
C LEU A 328 -5.60 1.29 17.96
N ASP A 329 -6.03 2.02 18.99
CA ASP A 329 -7.30 2.70 19.02
C ASP A 329 -7.26 3.85 18.04
N THR A 330 -8.34 3.99 17.26
CA THR A 330 -8.49 5.08 16.29
C THR A 330 -9.80 5.77 16.60
N SER A 331 -9.81 7.10 16.57
CA SER A 331 -10.96 7.85 17.09
C SER A 331 -12.20 7.74 16.19
N VAL A 332 -12.01 7.30 14.94
CA VAL A 332 -13.02 7.25 13.88
C VAL A 332 -13.44 5.83 13.48
N ALA A 333 -12.73 4.76 13.86
CA ALA A 333 -13.10 3.39 13.45
C ALA A 333 -14.42 2.86 14.06
N ALA A 334 -15.04 3.60 14.99
CA ALA A 334 -16.32 3.25 15.60
C ALA A 334 -17.48 3.10 14.58
N GLY A 335 -17.33 3.58 13.34
CA GLY A 335 -18.36 3.51 12.30
C GLY A 335 -18.25 2.36 11.29
N GLY A 336 -17.12 1.64 11.23
CA GLY A 336 -16.90 0.49 10.32
C GLY A 336 -17.00 0.77 8.81
N ARG A 337 -17.11 2.04 8.38
CA ARG A 337 -17.26 2.43 6.96
C ARG A 337 -16.01 3.05 6.36
N SER A 338 -15.28 3.82 7.16
CA SER A 338 -14.03 4.46 6.75
C SER A 338 -12.88 3.47 6.83
N LYS A 339 -11.96 3.54 5.87
CA LYS A 339 -10.77 2.69 5.87
C LYS A 339 -9.66 3.37 6.66
N VAL A 340 -9.05 2.61 7.58
CA VAL A 340 -7.89 3.10 8.36
C VAL A 340 -6.62 2.47 7.79
N LEU A 341 -5.60 3.31 7.55
CA LEU A 341 -4.24 2.89 7.25
C LEU A 341 -3.35 3.19 8.45
N GLN A 342 -2.71 2.14 8.97
CA GLN A 342 -1.82 2.19 10.14
C GLN A 342 -0.38 2.44 9.68
N LEU A 343 0.17 3.60 9.97
CA LEU A 343 1.55 3.96 9.66
C LEU A 343 2.35 4.00 10.95
N VAL A 344 3.15 2.97 11.16
CA VAL A 344 3.76 2.67 12.46
C VAL A 344 5.25 2.90 12.42
N VAL A 345 5.75 3.67 13.39
CA VAL A 345 7.18 3.73 13.71
C VAL A 345 7.40 2.88 14.95
N TYR A 346 8.13 1.77 14.80
CA TYR A 346 8.42 0.83 15.85
C TYR A 346 9.81 1.05 16.44
N ILE A 347 9.89 1.17 17.76
CA ILE A 347 11.13 1.32 18.50
C ILE A 347 11.35 0.03 19.31
N PRO A 348 12.40 -0.75 19.02
CA PRO A 348 12.64 -2.01 19.71
C PRO A 348 13.04 -1.80 21.17
N SER A 349 12.96 -2.88 21.96
CA SER A 349 13.52 -2.92 23.31
C SER A 349 15.05 -2.99 23.26
N ALA A 350 15.74 -2.65 24.35
CA ALA A 350 17.20 -2.73 24.44
C ALA A 350 17.73 -4.15 24.19
N LYS A 351 16.94 -5.18 24.52
CA LYS A 351 17.30 -6.58 24.30
C LYS A 351 17.31 -7.02 22.83
N GLU A 352 16.64 -6.27 21.97
CA GLU A 352 16.51 -6.58 20.54
C GLU A 352 17.05 -5.46 19.66
N CYS A 353 17.76 -4.49 20.24
CA CYS A 353 18.32 -3.37 19.47
C CYS A 353 19.81 -3.59 19.18
N PRO A 354 20.31 -3.28 17.97
CA PRO A 354 19.57 -2.83 16.79
C PRO A 354 18.77 -3.95 16.10
N LEU A 355 17.50 -3.68 15.78
CA LEU A 355 16.61 -4.58 15.04
C LEU A 355 16.60 -4.20 13.56
N GLN A 356 17.03 -5.12 12.68
CA GLN A 356 17.01 -4.90 11.23
C GLN A 356 16.19 -5.95 10.51
N LEU A 357 15.51 -5.52 9.45
CA LEU A 357 14.71 -6.38 8.60
C LEU A 357 15.56 -6.96 7.47
N GLU A 358 15.39 -8.25 7.23
CA GLU A 358 16.02 -8.99 6.14
C GLU A 358 15.10 -9.02 4.91
N LEU A 359 15.68 -8.77 3.74
CA LEU A 359 15.01 -8.88 2.45
C LEU A 359 14.98 -10.35 1.97
N PRO A 360 14.12 -10.72 1.00
CA PRO A 360 14.04 -12.09 0.49
C PRO A 360 15.35 -12.63 -0.11
N ASN A 361 16.26 -11.75 -0.51
CA ASN A 361 17.59 -12.09 -1.02
C ASN A 361 18.65 -12.30 0.08
N GLY A 362 18.27 -12.14 1.36
CA GLY A 362 19.16 -12.23 2.51
C GLY A 362 19.97 -10.96 2.82
N GLU A 363 19.74 -9.87 2.09
CA GLU A 363 20.38 -8.59 2.35
C GLU A 363 19.61 -7.78 3.41
N ILE A 364 20.30 -6.86 4.07
CA ILE A 364 19.69 -5.94 5.03
C ILE A 364 18.84 -4.91 4.29
N SER A 365 17.60 -4.73 4.75
CA SER A 365 16.71 -3.70 4.24
C SER A 365 17.27 -2.29 4.53
N LYS A 366 17.47 -1.50 3.46
CA LYS A 366 17.94 -0.11 3.57
C LYS A 366 16.93 0.82 4.27
N THR A 367 15.64 0.56 4.09
CA THR A 367 14.55 1.38 4.66
C THR A 367 14.13 0.89 6.04
N ASN A 368 14.53 -0.33 6.42
CA ASN A 368 14.14 -1.00 7.66
C ASN A 368 12.62 -0.99 7.92
N GLY A 369 11.82 -1.06 6.86
CA GLY A 369 10.36 -1.07 6.95
C GLY A 369 9.72 -2.02 5.94
N PHE A 370 8.45 -2.33 6.16
CA PHE A 370 7.64 -3.19 5.31
C PHE A 370 6.19 -2.73 5.27
N ILE A 371 5.44 -3.19 4.27
CA ILE A 371 4.02 -2.91 4.09
C ILE A 371 3.23 -4.19 4.36
N SER A 372 2.15 -4.06 5.12
CA SER A 372 1.11 -5.08 5.25
C SER A 372 -0.11 -4.63 4.46
N PRO A 373 -0.44 -5.31 3.33
CA PRO A 373 -1.53 -4.90 2.46
C PRO A 373 -2.85 -4.72 3.22
N MET A 374 -3.61 -3.67 2.87
CA MET A 374 -4.88 -3.28 3.51
C MET A 374 -4.82 -2.92 5.00
N TRP A 375 -3.68 -3.09 5.68
CA TRP A 375 -3.48 -2.71 7.08
C TRP A 375 -2.66 -1.41 7.18
N GLY A 376 -1.55 -1.32 6.45
CA GLY A 376 -0.68 -0.15 6.47
C GLY A 376 0.81 -0.49 6.36
N GLY A 377 1.67 0.29 7.00
CA GLY A 377 3.12 0.16 6.93
C GLY A 377 3.78 0.25 8.30
N VAL A 378 4.91 -0.44 8.44
CA VAL A 378 5.75 -0.39 9.65
C VAL A 378 7.16 0.00 9.25
N VAL A 379 7.78 0.87 10.03
CA VAL A 379 9.19 1.25 9.92
C VAL A 379 9.84 1.04 11.28
N VAL A 380 10.92 0.26 11.33
CA VAL A 380 11.68 0.03 12.56
C VAL A 380 12.76 1.11 12.67
N TRP A 381 12.67 1.93 13.70
CA TRP A 381 13.68 2.94 14.02
C TRP A 381 14.57 2.44 15.16
N ASN A 382 15.88 2.38 14.91
CA ASN A 382 16.87 2.01 15.93
C ASN A 382 17.49 3.28 16.52
N PRO A 383 17.24 3.59 17.80
CA PRO A 383 17.87 4.70 18.48
C PRO A 383 19.40 4.62 18.51
N GLN A 384 20.08 5.77 18.52
CA GLN A 384 21.53 5.83 18.73
C GLN A 384 21.95 5.29 20.12
N SER A 385 21.04 5.28 21.09
CA SER A 385 21.25 4.69 22.41
C SER A 385 21.43 3.18 22.38
N CYS A 386 21.02 2.50 21.31
CA CYS A 386 21.20 1.05 21.17
C CYS A 386 22.67 0.59 21.14
N ILE A 387 23.59 1.52 20.87
CA ILE A 387 25.03 1.23 20.78
C ILE A 387 25.72 1.49 22.13
N LYS A 388 25.03 2.07 23.12
CA LYS A 388 25.62 2.42 24.42
C LYS A 388 25.14 1.44 25.50
N ASP A 389 26.09 0.80 26.17
CA ASP A 389 25.86 0.09 27.42
C ASP A 389 25.33 1.08 28.46
N PHE A 390 24.01 1.08 28.70
CA PHE A 390 23.41 1.91 29.74
C PHE A 390 23.39 1.15 31.07
N GLU A 391 24.45 1.35 31.86
CA GLU A 391 24.33 1.29 33.32
C GLU A 391 23.38 2.40 33.77
N SER A 392 22.16 2.00 34.15
CA SER A 392 21.25 2.66 35.09
C SER A 392 21.28 4.19 35.15
N MET A 393 20.46 4.83 34.31
CA MET A 393 19.81 6.10 34.64
C MET A 393 18.32 5.96 34.30
N ASP A 394 17.44 6.54 35.11
CA ASP A 394 15.99 6.51 34.87
C ASP A 394 15.66 6.86 33.42
N PRO A 395 14.66 6.22 32.78
CA PRO A 395 14.35 6.43 31.38
C PRO A 395 13.94 7.89 31.16
N VAL A 396 14.88 8.69 30.65
CA VAL A 396 14.62 10.06 30.25
C VAL A 396 13.78 10.01 28.99
N ARG A 397 12.70 10.80 28.96
CA ARG A 397 11.91 10.96 27.75
C ARG A 397 12.73 11.73 26.72
N HIS A 398 12.96 11.10 25.58
CA HIS A 398 13.67 11.65 24.44
C HIS A 398 12.68 12.05 23.34
N THR A 399 13.03 13.07 22.55
CA THR A 399 12.29 13.41 21.33
C THR A 399 13.15 13.01 20.14
N ILE A 400 12.55 12.34 19.15
CA ILE A 400 13.21 12.02 17.88
C ILE A 400 13.70 13.31 17.23
N SER A 401 14.94 13.31 16.76
CA SER A 401 15.52 14.49 16.12
C SER A 401 14.75 14.85 14.84
N PRO A 402 14.63 16.14 14.46
CA PRO A 402 13.94 16.51 13.23
C PRO A 402 14.52 15.83 11.98
N GLN A 403 15.84 15.62 11.93
CA GLN A 403 16.51 14.94 10.81
C GLN A 403 16.14 13.46 10.71
N ASP A 404 16.08 12.75 11.85
CA ASP A 404 15.68 11.35 11.85
C ASP A 404 14.18 11.20 11.58
N LEU A 405 13.37 12.13 12.09
CA LEU A 405 11.94 12.17 11.83
C LEU A 405 11.65 12.36 10.34
N LEU A 406 12.36 13.27 9.65
CA LEU A 406 12.24 13.43 8.20
C LEU A 406 12.57 12.13 7.46
N LYS A 407 13.68 11.45 7.79
CA LYS A 407 14.05 10.17 7.16
C LYS A 407 13.00 9.08 7.37
N LEU A 408 12.42 9.00 8.57
CA LEU A 408 11.35 8.04 8.85
C LEU A 408 10.12 8.33 8.00
N PHE A 409 9.75 9.60 7.87
CA PHE A 409 8.60 10.00 7.07
C PHE A 409 8.85 9.87 5.57
N GLU A 410 10.07 10.01 5.06
CA GLU A 410 10.39 9.66 3.67
C GLU A 410 10.03 8.20 3.36
N VAL A 411 10.36 7.28 4.27
CA VAL A 411 9.99 5.87 4.14
C VAL A 411 8.47 5.68 4.23
N LEU A 412 7.82 6.27 5.25
CA LEU A 412 6.36 6.18 5.41
C LEU A 412 5.59 6.78 4.22
N MET A 413 6.09 7.85 3.62
CA MET A 413 5.51 8.45 2.42
C MET A 413 5.69 7.56 1.20
N GLY A 414 6.83 6.88 1.06
CA GLY A 414 7.02 5.83 0.07
C GLY A 414 6.01 4.69 0.25
N GLN A 415 5.80 4.25 1.50
CA GLN A 415 4.82 3.22 1.82
C GLN A 415 3.37 3.67 1.54
N LEU A 416 3.02 4.91 1.88
CA LEU A 416 1.70 5.48 1.59
C LEU A 416 1.44 5.55 0.09
N ARG A 417 2.42 5.98 -0.71
CA ARG A 417 2.33 5.99 -2.18
C ARG A 417 2.05 4.58 -2.71
N GLN A 418 2.83 3.58 -2.27
CA GLN A 418 2.62 2.19 -2.68
C GLN A 418 1.25 1.64 -2.26
N LEU A 419 0.78 1.95 -1.05
CA LEU A 419 -0.55 1.56 -0.56
C LEU A 419 -1.71 2.18 -1.35
N LEU A 420 -1.48 3.37 -1.92
CA LEU A 420 -2.42 4.08 -2.80
C LEU A 420 -2.26 3.69 -4.28
N GLY A 421 -1.32 2.80 -4.62
CA GLY A 421 -1.03 2.43 -6.01
C GLY A 421 -0.32 3.53 -6.81
N LEU A 422 0.27 4.52 -6.13
CA LEU A 422 0.97 5.63 -6.76
C LEU A 422 2.42 5.25 -7.05
N LYS A 423 2.84 5.42 -8.31
CA LYS A 423 4.22 5.18 -8.74
C LYS A 423 5.10 6.40 -8.48
N SER A 424 6.37 6.15 -8.17
CA SER A 424 7.41 7.19 -8.04
C SER A 424 8.17 7.44 -9.34
N ASP A 425 7.95 6.60 -10.36
CA ASP A 425 8.67 6.67 -11.61
C ASP A 425 8.13 7.82 -12.46
N ASN A 426 9.03 8.69 -12.91
CA ASN A 426 8.71 9.84 -13.76
C ASN A 426 8.77 9.50 -15.26
N LEU A 427 8.86 8.22 -15.61
CA LEU A 427 8.98 7.76 -16.99
C LEU A 427 7.93 6.70 -17.26
N TYR A 428 7.22 6.88 -18.36
CA TYR A 428 6.39 5.85 -18.97
C TYR A 428 7.10 5.35 -20.23
N VAL A 429 7.29 4.03 -20.35
CA VAL A 429 7.89 3.39 -21.52
C VAL A 429 6.78 2.61 -22.23
N GLY A 430 6.41 3.11 -23.41
CA GLY A 430 5.35 2.60 -24.26
C GLY A 430 5.84 2.04 -25.60
N GLU A 431 4.91 1.60 -26.45
CA GLU A 431 5.21 1.14 -27.82
C GLU A 431 5.69 2.31 -28.69
N SER A 432 5.12 3.48 -28.45
CA SER A 432 5.42 4.77 -29.10
C SER A 432 6.71 5.45 -28.59
N GLY A 433 7.43 4.82 -27.66
CA GLY A 433 8.63 5.38 -27.04
C GLY A 433 8.43 5.80 -25.59
N THR A 434 9.26 6.73 -25.10
CA THR A 434 9.28 7.13 -23.69
C THR A 434 8.59 8.48 -23.48
N SER A 435 7.63 8.53 -22.56
CA SER A 435 6.98 9.76 -22.10
C SER A 435 7.47 10.14 -20.71
N ILE A 436 7.84 11.40 -20.54
CA ILE A 436 8.24 11.96 -19.24
C ILE A 436 6.97 12.42 -18.50
N LEU A 437 6.80 12.00 -17.25
CA LEU A 437 5.71 12.44 -16.39
C LEU A 437 6.23 13.57 -15.49
N LEU A 438 5.75 14.80 -15.70
CA LEU A 438 6.20 15.95 -14.90
C LEU A 438 5.55 15.95 -13.52
N GLY A 439 6.38 15.93 -12.47
CA GLY A 439 5.93 16.17 -11.10
C GLY A 439 5.77 17.66 -10.83
N SER A 440 4.77 18.04 -10.02
CA SER A 440 4.78 19.36 -9.38
C SER A 440 5.80 19.41 -8.23
N GLU A 441 6.03 20.60 -7.65
CA GLU A 441 6.82 20.75 -6.42
C GLU A 441 6.30 19.90 -5.26
N ARG A 442 5.00 19.56 -5.28
CA ARG A 442 4.35 18.68 -4.29
C ARG A 442 4.54 17.19 -4.59
N GLY A 443 5.13 16.85 -5.73
CA GLY A 443 5.29 15.48 -6.23
C GLY A 443 3.99 14.86 -6.75
N PHE A 444 2.95 15.67 -6.99
CA PHE A 444 1.67 15.27 -7.55
C PHE A 444 1.30 16.22 -8.69
N THR A 445 0.93 15.68 -9.84
CA THR A 445 0.35 16.44 -10.94
C THR A 445 -0.97 17.12 -10.52
N GLU A 446 -1.23 18.35 -10.97
CA GLU A 446 -2.47 19.09 -10.68
C GLU A 446 -3.65 18.57 -11.54
N TRP A 447 -4.10 17.34 -11.28
CA TRP A 447 -5.32 16.80 -11.90
C TRP A 447 -6.55 17.16 -11.09
#